data_AF-A0A7Y0SCA1-F1
#
_entry.id   AF-A0A7Y0SCA1-F1
#
_cell.length_a   1.000
_cell.length_b   1.000
_cell.length_c   1.000
_cell.angle_alpha   90.00
_cell.angle_beta   90.00
_cell.angle_gamma   90.00
#
_symmetry.space_group_name_H-M   'P 1'
#
loop_
_entity.id
_entity.type
_entity.pdbx_description
1 polymer ?
#
loop_
_entity_poly.entity_id
_entity_poly.type
_entity_poly.pdbx_seq_one_letter_code
_entity_poly.pdbx_strand_id
1 'polypeptide(L)'
;PFKAGQYLMVVMGEKDKRPFSIASSPCRHEGELELHIGAAEHNAYAQEVVEAMQAALETDGQIEIDAPHGDAWVQEESERPLLLIAGGTGFSYVRS
;
A
#
# COMPACT_ATOMS: atom_id res chain seq x y z
N PRO A 1 -4.49 7.08 11.18
CA PRO A 1 -3.02 6.94 11.31
C PRO A 1 -2.61 5.48 11.18
N PHE A 2 -1.55 5.19 10.41
CA PHE A 2 -0.99 3.85 10.22
C PHE A 2 0.43 3.77 10.81
N LYS A 3 0.96 2.56 10.95
CA LYS A 3 2.36 2.30 11.36
C LYS A 3 3.19 1.83 10.17
N ALA A 4 4.48 2.18 10.15
CA ALA A 4 5.40 1.73 9.11
C ALA A 4 5.42 0.19 9.02
N GLY A 5 5.06 -0.34 7.84
CA GLY A 5 4.85 -1.77 7.58
C GLY A 5 3.38 -2.18 7.40
N GLN A 6 2.41 -1.32 7.71
CA GLN A 6 1.00 -1.63 7.47
C GLN A 6 0.60 -1.51 5.99
N TYR A 7 -0.54 -2.09 5.65
CA TYR A 7 -1.11 -2.07 4.30
C TYR A 7 -2.54 -1.55 4.30
N LEU A 8 -3.05 -1.26 3.12
CA LEU A 8 -4.45 -0.92 2.88
C LEU A 8 -5.09 -1.90 1.90
N MET A 9 -6.42 -1.91 1.87
CA MET A 9 -7.20 -2.65 0.89
C MET A 9 -7.89 -1.66 -0.05
N VAL A 10 -7.67 -1.78 -1.36
CA VAL A 10 -8.45 -1.04 -2.38
C VAL A 10 -9.77 -1.77 -2.59
N VAL A 11 -10.89 -1.06 -2.50
CA VAL A 11 -12.23 -1.64 -2.67
C VAL A 11 -12.62 -1.60 -4.14
N MET A 12 -12.68 -2.77 -4.78
CA MET A 12 -13.08 -2.93 -6.18
C MET A 12 -14.54 -3.39 -6.33
N GLY A 13 -15.19 -3.72 -5.21
CA GLY A 13 -16.61 -4.07 -5.09
C GLY A 13 -16.92 -4.58 -3.68
N GLU A 14 -18.19 -4.84 -3.35
CA GLU A 14 -18.63 -5.20 -1.99
C GLU A 14 -17.86 -6.37 -1.37
N LYS A 15 -17.40 -7.32 -2.19
CA LYS A 15 -16.66 -8.52 -1.77
C LYS A 15 -15.28 -8.64 -2.42
N ASP A 16 -14.83 -7.61 -3.14
CA ASP A 16 -13.53 -7.57 -3.80
C ASP A 16 -12.69 -6.44 -3.20
N LYS A 17 -11.76 -6.82 -2.33
CA LYS A 17 -10.85 -5.92 -1.64
C LYS A 17 -9.42 -6.38 -1.89
N ARG A 18 -8.53 -5.44 -2.24
CA ARG A 18 -7.20 -5.75 -2.77
C ARG A 18 -6.04 -5.18 -1.95
N PRO A 19 -5.19 -6.02 -1.33
CA PRO A 19 -4.15 -5.55 -0.40
C PRO A 19 -2.95 -4.94 -1.14
N PHE A 20 -2.51 -3.77 -0.67
CA PHE A 20 -1.24 -3.16 -1.06
C PHE A 20 -0.55 -2.52 0.14
N SER A 21 0.72 -2.84 0.34
CA SER A 21 1.54 -2.22 1.39
C SER A 21 1.66 -0.72 1.16
N ILE A 22 1.55 0.04 2.25
CA ILE A 22 1.78 1.48 2.23
C ILE A 22 3.29 1.69 2.15
N ALA A 23 3.73 2.42 1.13
CA ALA A 23 5.15 2.71 0.87
C ALA A 23 5.58 4.09 1.40
N SER A 24 4.62 4.96 1.73
CA SER A 24 4.92 6.26 2.34
C SER A 24 5.16 6.13 3.84
N SER A 25 5.91 7.09 4.38
CA SER A 25 6.15 7.18 5.81
C SER A 25 4.94 7.73 6.56
N PRO A 26 4.58 7.18 7.73
CA PRO A 26 3.51 7.72 8.57
C PRO A 26 3.81 9.14 9.07
N CYS A 27 5.07 9.59 8.99
CA CYS A 27 5.48 10.95 9.34
C CYS A 27 5.30 11.96 8.20
N ARG A 28 4.88 11.55 7.00
CA ARG A 28 4.67 12.47 5.87
C ARG A 28 3.49 13.41 6.18
N HIS A 29 3.76 14.70 6.26
CA HIS A 29 2.82 15.69 6.80
C HIS A 29 1.70 16.10 5.83
N GLU A 30 1.82 15.79 4.54
CA GLU A 30 0.87 16.19 3.50
C GLU A 30 -0.33 15.24 3.38
N GLY A 31 -0.36 14.14 4.14
CA GLY A 31 -1.47 13.19 4.16
C GLY A 31 -1.53 12.24 2.95
N GLU A 32 -0.55 12.31 2.07
CA GLU A 32 -0.45 11.46 0.88
C GLU A 32 -0.06 10.01 1.22
N LEU A 33 -0.75 9.06 0.57
CA LEU A 33 -0.39 7.64 0.59
C LEU A 33 0.35 7.29 -0.70
N GLU A 34 1.48 6.58 -0.56
CA GLU A 34 2.24 6.06 -1.71
C GLU A 34 2.10 4.53 -1.73
N LEU A 35 1.84 3.97 -2.91
CA LEU A 35 1.77 2.53 -3.15
C LEU A 35 2.70 2.17 -4.30
N HIS A 36 3.46 1.07 -4.19
CA HIS A 36 4.16 0.50 -5.35
C HIS A 36 3.45 -0.78 -5.79
N ILE A 37 2.75 -0.70 -6.91
CA ILE A 37 1.93 -1.78 -7.46
C ILE A 37 2.67 -2.43 -8.62
N GLY A 38 3.01 -3.71 -8.47
CA GLY A 38 3.65 -4.50 -9.51
C GLY A 38 2.63 -5.14 -10.43
N ALA A 39 2.21 -4.40 -11.46
CA ALA A 39 1.33 -4.90 -12.51
C ALA A 39 2.15 -5.54 -13.66
N ALA A 40 2.84 -6.65 -13.37
CA ALA A 40 3.44 -7.45 -14.45
C ALA A 40 2.32 -8.08 -15.30
N GLU A 41 2.57 -8.36 -16.59
CA GLU A 41 1.59 -8.84 -17.60
C GLU A 41 0.77 -10.08 -17.21
N HIS A 42 1.11 -10.76 -16.11
CA HIS A 42 0.39 -11.92 -15.58
C HIS A 42 -0.42 -11.65 -14.31
N ASN A 43 -0.49 -10.38 -13.86
CA ASN A 43 -1.21 -9.98 -12.67
C ASN A 43 -2.38 -9.05 -13.00
N ALA A 44 -3.43 -9.63 -13.62
CA ALA A 44 -4.67 -8.92 -13.93
C ALA A 44 -5.27 -8.20 -12.69
N TYR A 45 -5.08 -8.78 -11.51
CA TYR A 45 -5.55 -8.24 -10.24
C TYR A 45 -4.92 -6.88 -9.87
N ALA A 46 -3.61 -6.74 -10.05
CA ALA A 46 -2.92 -5.48 -9.83
C ALA A 46 -3.20 -4.47 -10.95
N GLN A 47 -3.31 -4.96 -12.19
CA GLN A 47 -3.56 -4.12 -13.36
C GLN A 47 -4.92 -3.41 -13.28
N GLU A 48 -6.00 -4.13 -12.95
CA GLU A 48 -7.34 -3.54 -12.81
C GLU A 48 -7.39 -2.44 -11.74
N VAL A 49 -6.58 -2.53 -10.67
CA VAL A 49 -6.48 -1.47 -9.65
C VAL A 49 -5.79 -0.23 -10.22
N VAL A 50 -4.72 -0.41 -10.99
CA VAL A 50 -4.02 0.69 -11.66
C VAL A 50 -4.96 1.37 -12.66
N GLU A 51 -5.70 0.59 -13.46
CA GLU A 51 -6.68 1.10 -14.41
C GLU A 51 -7.80 1.89 -13.71
N ALA A 52 -8.32 1.38 -12.58
CA ALA A 52 -9.32 2.10 -11.80
C ALA A 52 -8.77 3.42 -11.21
N MET A 53 -7.53 3.42 -10.69
CA MET A 53 -6.88 4.64 -10.21
C MET A 53 -6.65 5.66 -11.33
N GLN A 54 -6.28 5.21 -12.53
CA GLN A 54 -6.13 6.07 -13.71
C GLN A 54 -7.47 6.68 -14.12
N ALA A 55 -8.52 5.87 -14.20
CA ALA A 55 -9.86 6.36 -14.53
C ALA A 55 -10.39 7.37 -13.49
N ALA A 56 -10.15 7.13 -12.19
CA ALA A 56 -10.48 8.09 -11.14
C ALA A 56 -9.70 9.40 -11.32
N LEU A 57 -8.40 9.35 -11.61
CA LEU A 57 -7.60 10.54 -11.86
C LEU A 57 -8.09 11.36 -13.08
N GLU A 58 -8.44 10.69 -14.18
CA GLU A 58 -8.94 11.33 -15.40
C GLU A 58 -10.28 12.04 -15.20
N THR A 59 -11.09 11.54 -14.26
CA THR A 59 -12.45 12.03 -14.00
C THR A 59 -12.58 12.89 -12.75
N ASP A 60 -11.47 13.19 -12.06
CA ASP A 60 -11.46 13.81 -10.72
C ASP A 60 -12.33 13.03 -9.71
N GLY A 61 -12.35 11.71 -9.88
CA GLY A 61 -13.08 10.75 -9.06
C GLY A 61 -12.31 10.33 -7.81
N GLN A 62 -12.84 9.30 -7.13
CA GLN A 62 -12.30 8.80 -5.87
C GLN A 62 -12.12 7.28 -5.92
N ILE A 63 -11.13 6.80 -5.16
CA ILE A 63 -10.92 5.38 -4.90
C ILE A 63 -11.23 5.11 -3.43
N GLU A 64 -12.10 4.15 -3.18
CA GLU A 64 -12.41 3.72 -1.82
C GLU A 64 -11.32 2.77 -1.31
N ILE A 65 -10.86 3.04 -0.08
CA ILE A 65 -9.85 2.23 0.61
C ILE A 65 -10.34 1.86 2.01
N ASP A 66 -9.85 0.72 2.49
CA ASP A 66 -10.04 0.24 3.86
C ASP A 66 -8.66 0.08 4.50
N ALA A 67 -8.39 0.83 5.57
CA ALA A 67 -7.06 0.99 6.16
C ALA A 67 -7.11 1.48 7.63
N PRO A 68 -6.04 1.25 8.42
CA PRO A 68 -4.90 0.40 8.11
C PRO A 68 -5.14 -1.07 8.48
N HIS A 69 -4.41 -1.98 7.84
CA HIS A 69 -4.39 -3.41 8.12
C HIS A 69 -2.97 -3.93 8.36
N GLY A 70 -2.88 -5.06 9.07
CA GLY A 70 -1.64 -5.78 9.33
C GLY A 70 -1.01 -5.46 10.69
N ASP A 71 -0.40 -6.48 11.29
CA ASP A 71 0.23 -6.43 12.62
C ASP A 71 1.76 -6.47 12.55
N ALA A 72 2.32 -6.60 11.35
CA ALA A 72 3.75 -6.54 11.11
C ALA A 72 4.12 -5.06 10.87
N TRP A 73 4.72 -4.43 11.88
CA TRP A 73 5.14 -3.03 11.84
C TRP A 73 6.39 -2.84 12.71
N VAL A 74 7.10 -1.74 12.49
CA VAL A 74 8.38 -1.44 13.16
C VAL A 74 8.20 -1.36 14.67
N GLN A 75 8.86 -2.24 15.42
CA GLN A 75 8.85 -2.23 16.88
C GLN A 75 9.82 -1.17 17.41
N GLU A 76 9.34 0.06 17.57
CA GLU A 76 10.17 1.23 17.97
C GLU A 76 10.91 1.04 19.30
N GLU A 77 10.38 0.22 20.20
CA GLU A 77 10.99 -0.07 21.51
C GLU A 77 12.12 -1.11 21.44
N SER A 78 12.32 -1.78 20.30
CA SER A 78 13.36 -2.81 20.16
C SER A 78 14.73 -2.19 19.87
N GLU A 79 15.70 -2.42 20.76
CA GLU A 79 17.10 -1.99 20.57
C GLU A 79 17.93 -2.90 19.64
N ARG A 80 17.36 -4.03 19.20
CA ARG A 80 18.06 -4.96 18.30
C ARG A 80 18.26 -4.33 16.91
N PRO A 81 19.40 -4.55 16.23
CA PRO A 81 19.60 -4.09 14.86
C PRO A 81 18.49 -4.60 13.92
N LEU A 82 17.95 -3.71 13.10
CA LEU A 82 16.90 -4.03 12.14
C LEU A 82 17.52 -4.61 10.86
N LEU A 83 17.01 -5.76 10.42
CA LEU A 83 17.34 -6.36 9.12
C LEU A 83 16.09 -6.32 8.24
N LEU A 84 16.16 -5.55 7.15
CA LEU A 84 15.12 -5.45 6.15
C LEU A 84 15.56 -6.19 4.88
N ILE A 85 14.73 -7.12 4.41
CA ILE A 85 14.96 -7.88 3.19
C ILE A 85 13.74 -7.67 2.30
N ALA A 86 13.96 -7.18 1.08
CA ALA A 86 12.91 -6.94 0.11
C ALA A 86 13.24 -7.60 -1.24
N GLY A 87 12.20 -8.05 -1.93
CA GLY A 87 12.25 -8.51 -3.31
C GLY A 87 10.99 -8.05 -4.05
N GLY A 88 11.16 -7.57 -5.28
CA GLY A 88 10.05 -7.02 -6.08
C GLY A 88 9.30 -5.90 -5.34
N THR A 89 7.97 -5.93 -5.39
CA THR A 89 7.09 -4.97 -4.69
C THR A 89 7.14 -5.08 -3.17
N GLY A 90 7.80 -6.09 -2.61
CA GLY A 90 8.12 -6.14 -1.18
C GLY A 90 8.97 -4.94 -0.72
N PHE A 91 9.54 -4.17 -1.66
CA PHE A 91 10.21 -2.91 -1.36
C PHE A 91 9.28 -1.86 -0.71
N SER A 92 8.00 -1.83 -1.08
CA SER A 92 7.00 -0.90 -0.47
C SER A 92 6.99 -1.03 1.05
N TYR A 93 6.96 -2.27 1.53
CA TYR A 93 6.86 -2.59 2.95
C TYR A 93 8.07 -2.11 3.76
N VAL A 94 9.29 -2.26 3.21
CA VAL A 94 10.53 -1.87 3.91
C VAL A 94 10.84 -0.37 3.81
N ARG A 95 10.14 0.36 2.93
CA ARG A 95 10.38 1.79 2.67
C ARG A 95 9.55 2.71 3.57
N SER A 96 8.37 2.24 4.00
CA SER A 96 7.44 2.97 4.88
C SER A 96 8.14 3.52 6.13
#